data_AF-A0A3D0ZUR0-F1
#
_entry.id   AF-A0A3D0ZUR0-F1
#
_cell.length_a   1.000
_cell.length_b   1.000
_cell.length_c   1.000
_cell.angle_alpha   90.00
_cell.angle_beta   90.00
_cell.angle_gamma   90.00
#
_symmetry.space_group_name_H-M   'P 1'
#
loop_
_entity.id
_entity.type
_entity.pdbx_description
1 polymer ?
#
loop_
_entity_poly.entity_id
_entity_poly.type
_entity_poly.pdbx_seq_one_letter_code
_entity_poly.pdbx_strand_id
1 'polypeptide(L)'
;EVRFQGKALDRLNELEWIDGKIWANVWKTPFIVVVDAETGDVTSVIDCGSLVEDARASNPDIDVLNGIAWDTSNRELYLTGKLWPWVYRVVLDRKTPPEGKFGFTSL
;
A
#
# COMPACT_ATOMS: atom_id res chain seq x y z
N GLU A 1 -14.43 3.92 -10.89
CA GLU A 1 -14.75 3.41 -9.54
C GLU A 1 -13.79 2.27 -9.24
N VAL A 2 -13.24 2.20 -8.02
CA VAL A 2 -12.39 1.08 -7.60
C VAL A 2 -13.20 0.10 -6.78
N ARG A 3 -12.98 -1.20 -6.98
CA ARG A 3 -13.74 -2.26 -6.29
C ARG A 3 -12.83 -3.27 -5.60
N PHE A 4 -13.15 -3.60 -4.36
CA PHE A 4 -12.57 -4.74 -3.65
C PHE A 4 -13.62 -5.83 -3.51
N GLN A 5 -13.38 -6.99 -4.13
CA GLN A 5 -14.30 -8.14 -4.11
C GLN A 5 -15.74 -7.77 -4.55
N GLY A 6 -15.85 -6.98 -5.62
CA GLY A 6 -17.13 -6.55 -6.19
C GLY A 6 -17.85 -5.42 -5.44
N LYS A 7 -17.26 -4.88 -4.37
CA LYS A 7 -17.81 -3.74 -3.63
C LYS A 7 -16.97 -2.50 -3.88
N ALA A 8 -17.61 -1.34 -4.05
CA ALA A 8 -16.91 -0.07 -4.16
C ALA A 8 -16.00 0.15 -2.95
N LEU A 9 -14.76 0.56 -3.21
CA LEU A 9 -13.77 0.90 -2.20
C LEU A 9 -13.54 2.40 -2.20
N ASP A 10 -13.92 3.04 -1.10
CA ASP A 10 -13.79 4.48 -0.91
C ASP A 10 -12.47 4.86 -0.22
N ARG A 11 -12.24 6.17 -0.08
CA ARG A 11 -11.13 6.75 0.68
C ARG A 11 -9.75 6.36 0.15
N LEU A 12 -9.66 6.06 -1.15
CA LEU A 12 -8.39 6.04 -1.85
C LEU A 12 -7.77 7.43 -1.76
N ASN A 13 -6.49 7.48 -1.43
CA ASN A 13 -5.77 8.72 -1.28
C ASN A 13 -4.59 8.74 -2.24
N GLU A 14 -3.37 8.91 -1.74
CA GLU A 14 -2.17 8.97 -2.57
C GLU A 14 -2.08 7.77 -3.52
N LEU A 15 -1.59 8.03 -4.74
CA LEU A 15 -1.54 7.11 -5.86
C LEU A 15 -0.13 7.05 -6.43
N GLU A 16 0.32 5.86 -6.83
CA GLU A 16 1.55 5.66 -7.59
C GLU A 16 1.34 4.66 -8.73
N TRP A 17 1.95 4.94 -9.89
CA TRP A 17 1.89 4.05 -11.06
C TRP A 17 3.11 3.12 -11.10
N ILE A 18 2.88 1.82 -10.93
CA ILE A 18 3.95 0.82 -10.83
C ILE A 18 3.63 -0.34 -11.77
N ASP A 19 4.49 -0.56 -12.77
CA ASP A 19 4.45 -1.70 -13.69
C ASP A 19 3.04 -1.99 -14.27
N GLY A 20 2.31 -0.93 -14.67
CA GLY A 20 0.98 -1.05 -15.29
C GLY A 20 -0.20 -1.13 -14.30
N LYS A 21 0.05 -0.95 -13.01
CA LYS A 21 -0.96 -0.97 -11.95
C LYS A 21 -0.97 0.34 -11.18
N ILE A 22 -2.13 0.69 -10.63
CA ILE A 22 -2.27 1.83 -9.71
C ILE A 22 -2.16 1.29 -8.29
N TRP A 23 -1.23 1.82 -7.52
CA TRP A 23 -1.11 1.57 -6.10
C TRP A 23 -1.75 2.74 -5.37
N ALA A 24 -2.57 2.47 -4.36
CA ALA A 24 -3.28 3.51 -3.64
C ALA A 24 -3.28 3.27 -2.14
N ASN A 25 -2.95 4.29 -1.35
CA ASN A 25 -3.22 4.26 0.09
C ASN A 25 -4.74 4.26 0.33
N VAL A 26 -5.20 3.49 1.32
CA VAL A 26 -6.58 3.58 1.84
C VAL A 26 -6.56 4.42 3.11
N TRP A 27 -7.13 5.64 3.05
CA TRP A 27 -6.99 6.65 4.09
C TRP A 27 -7.48 6.17 5.47
N LYS A 28 -6.70 6.49 6.51
CA LYS A 28 -6.88 6.04 7.90
C LYS A 28 -6.77 4.53 8.11
N THR A 29 -6.09 3.82 7.22
CA THR A 29 -5.74 2.40 7.37
C THR A 29 -4.24 2.20 7.12
N PRO A 30 -3.65 1.07 7.57
CA PRO A 30 -2.28 0.71 7.22
C PRO A 30 -2.17 0.02 5.84
N PHE A 31 -3.21 0.08 5.01
CA PHE A 31 -3.27 -0.70 3.77
C PHE A 31 -2.97 0.13 2.52
N ILE A 32 -2.25 -0.50 1.60
CA ILE A 32 -2.15 -0.11 0.20
C ILE A 32 -2.88 -1.14 -0.64
N VAL A 33 -3.67 -0.70 -1.61
CA VAL A 33 -4.31 -1.58 -2.59
C VAL A 33 -3.60 -1.45 -3.92
N VAL A 34 -3.39 -2.58 -4.60
CA VAL A 34 -2.95 -2.64 -6.00
C VAL A 34 -4.19 -2.83 -6.85
N VAL A 35 -4.40 -1.92 -7.80
CA VAL A 35 -5.60 -1.80 -8.61
C VAL A 35 -5.24 -2.05 -10.07
N ASP A 36 -6.03 -2.89 -10.72
CA ASP A 36 -6.03 -3.00 -12.17
C ASP A 36 -6.54 -1.69 -12.78
N ALA A 37 -5.70 -1.00 -13.55
CA ALA A 37 -6.04 0.31 -14.10
C ALA A 37 -7.14 0.27 -15.17
N GLU A 38 -7.35 -0.88 -15.81
CA GLU A 38 -8.37 -1.05 -16.86
C GLU A 38 -9.73 -1.38 -16.26
N THR A 39 -9.78 -2.29 -15.27
CA THR A 39 -11.06 -2.75 -14.70
C THR A 39 -11.47 -1.98 -13.45
N GLY A 40 -10.52 -1.37 -12.74
CA GLY A 40 -10.72 -0.76 -11.43
C GLY A 40 -10.82 -1.78 -10.29
N ASP A 41 -10.61 -3.08 -10.55
CA ASP A 41 -10.65 -4.08 -9.50
C ASP A 41 -9.31 -4.11 -8.75
N VAL A 42 -9.39 -4.19 -7.43
CA VAL A 42 -8.23 -4.47 -6.59
C VAL A 42 -7.74 -5.88 -6.93
N THR A 43 -6.44 -6.05 -7.12
CA THR A 43 -5.77 -7.33 -7.39
C THR A 43 -4.94 -7.83 -6.22
N SER A 44 -4.53 -6.94 -5.31
CA SER A 44 -3.75 -7.29 -4.11
C SER A 44 -3.91 -6.24 -3.02
N VAL A 45 -3.73 -6.65 -1.77
CA VAL A 45 -3.68 -5.76 -0.59
C VAL A 45 -2.32 -5.94 0.08
N ILE A 46 -1.67 -4.82 0.38
CA ILE A 46 -0.39 -4.75 1.07
C ILE A 46 -0.63 -4.20 2.47
N ASP A 47 -0.26 -4.98 3.48
CA ASP A 47 -0.33 -4.60 4.89
C ASP A 47 0.98 -3.93 5.32
N CYS A 48 0.90 -2.64 5.65
CA CYS A 48 2.01 -1.83 6.12
C CYS A 48 1.97 -1.58 7.63
N GLY A 49 1.21 -2.39 8.39
CA GLY A 49 1.01 -2.21 9.83
C GLY A 49 2.33 -2.16 10.61
N SER A 50 3.27 -3.03 10.28
CA SER A 50 4.62 -3.08 10.88
C SER A 50 5.37 -1.74 10.76
N LEU A 51 5.26 -1.07 9.61
CA LEU A 51 5.88 0.25 9.39
C LEU A 51 5.18 1.35 10.19
N VAL A 52 3.85 1.31 10.26
CA VAL A 52 3.08 2.28 11.06
C VAL A 52 3.43 2.16 12.54
N GLU A 53 3.57 0.93 13.04
CA GLU A 53 3.96 0.65 14.43
C GLU A 53 5.39 1.14 14.72
N ASP A 54 6.35 0.84 13.84
CA ASP A 54 7.73 1.29 13.97
C ASP A 54 7.85 2.82 13.95
N ALA A 55 7.21 3.49 13.00
CA ALA A 55 7.19 4.95 12.92
C ALA A 55 6.55 5.57 14.18
N ARG A 56 5.48 4.97 14.70
CA ARG A 56 4.80 5.44 15.93
C ARG A 56 5.64 5.23 17.18
N ALA A 57 6.41 4.14 17.23
CA ALA A 57 7.32 3.87 18.34
C ALA A 57 8.39 4.96 18.47
N SER A 58 8.83 5.54 17.34
CA SER A 58 9.77 6.66 17.36
C SER A 58 9.12 8.03 17.51
N ASN A 59 7.96 8.26 16.91
CA ASN A 59 7.23 9.51 17.04
C ASN A 59 5.74 9.21 17.31
N PRO A 60 5.26 9.34 18.56
CA PRO A 60 3.87 9.08 18.88
C PRO A 60 2.87 9.97 18.11
N ASP A 61 3.32 11.14 17.66
CA ASP A 61 2.52 12.16 16.96
C ASP A 61 2.46 11.97 15.43
N ILE A 62 2.90 10.82 14.90
CA ILE A 62 2.64 10.50 13.49
C ILE A 62 1.13 10.49 13.19
N ASP A 63 0.78 10.90 11.98
CA ASP A 63 -0.59 10.83 11.48
C ASP A 63 -0.80 9.51 10.70
N VAL A 64 -1.22 9.58 9.43
CA VAL A 64 -1.56 8.39 8.62
C VAL A 64 -0.46 8.00 7.65
N LEU A 65 -0.43 6.71 7.29
CA LEU A 65 0.27 6.22 6.09
C LEU A 65 -0.19 7.02 4.87
N ASN A 66 0.76 7.57 4.12
CA ASN A 66 0.52 8.40 2.96
C ASN A 66 1.84 8.69 2.23
N GLY A 67 1.94 8.29 0.97
CA GLY A 67 3.14 8.51 0.16
C GLY A 67 3.74 7.18 -0.27
N ILE A 68 3.74 6.97 -1.57
CA ILE A 68 4.24 5.81 -2.27
C ILE A 68 5.12 6.36 -3.40
N ALA A 69 6.36 5.91 -3.51
CA ALA A 69 7.22 6.28 -4.62
C ALA A 69 7.92 5.06 -5.19
N TRP A 70 7.97 4.99 -6.52
CA TRP A 70 8.62 3.92 -7.24
C TRP A 70 9.80 4.41 -8.05
N ASP A 71 11.00 3.94 -7.69
CA ASP A 71 12.18 4.12 -8.53
C ASP A 71 12.18 3.06 -9.63
N THR A 72 11.78 3.47 -10.83
CA THR A 72 11.77 2.59 -12.02
C THR A 72 13.16 2.11 -12.45
N SER A 73 14.22 2.87 -12.15
CA SER A 73 15.58 2.55 -12.58
C SER A 73 16.19 1.47 -11.68
N ASN A 74 16.02 1.62 -10.37
CA ASN A 74 16.57 0.69 -9.37
C ASN A 74 15.58 -0.39 -8.92
N ARG A 75 14.31 -0.30 -9.34
CA ARG A 75 13.20 -1.15 -8.90
C ARG A 75 13.01 -1.14 -7.38
N GLU A 76 13.08 0.05 -6.79
CA GLU A 76 12.95 0.25 -5.35
C GLU A 76 11.63 0.93 -5.00
N LEU A 77 10.92 0.36 -4.01
CA LEU A 77 9.69 0.91 -3.48
C LEU A 77 9.98 1.68 -2.19
N TYR A 78 9.45 2.90 -2.13
CA TYR A 78 9.57 3.78 -0.98
C TYR A 78 8.20 4.11 -0.41
N LEU A 79 8.05 3.97 0.92
CA LEU A 79 6.80 4.22 1.63
C LEU A 79 7.05 5.19 2.79
N THR A 80 6.08 6.07 3.05
CA THR A 80 6.11 6.98 4.21
C THR A 80 4.69 7.38 4.64
N GLY A 81 4.60 8.36 5.53
CA GLY A 81 3.34 8.91 5.99
C GLY A 81 3.44 10.35 6.46
N LYS A 82 2.27 10.92 6.75
CA LYS A 82 2.18 12.29 7.24
C LYS A 82 2.82 12.39 8.63
N LEU A 83 3.78 13.30 8.77
CA LEU A 83 4.57 13.51 9.98
C LEU A 83 5.43 12.31 10.41
N TRP A 84 5.66 11.36 9.50
CA TRP A 84 6.54 10.24 9.79
C TRP A 84 7.99 10.71 9.92
N PRO A 85 8.75 10.13 10.86
CA PRO A 85 10.15 10.49 11.06
C PRO A 85 11.07 9.99 9.91
N TRP A 86 10.61 9.06 9.07
CA TRP A 86 11.40 8.47 7.99
C TRP A 86 10.58 8.07 6.75
N VAL A 87 11.34 7.85 5.67
CA VAL A 87 10.91 7.14 4.45
C VAL A 87 11.55 5.76 4.46
N TYR A 88 10.75 4.72 4.29
CA TYR A 88 11.23 3.35 4.24
C TYR A 88 11.46 2.93 2.80
N ARG A 89 12.64 2.38 2.49
CA ARG A 89 12.78 1.51 1.32
C ARG A 89 12.33 0.10 1.70
N VAL A 90 11.38 -0.46 0.97
CA VAL A 90 10.74 -1.73 1.33
C VAL A 90 10.89 -2.78 0.24
N VAL A 91 10.81 -4.05 0.64
CA VAL A 91 10.73 -5.20 -0.26
C VAL A 91 9.47 -5.98 0.12
N LEU A 92 8.65 -6.32 -0.87
CA LEU A 92 7.45 -7.12 -0.64
C LEU A 92 7.80 -8.59 -0.49
N ASP A 93 7.45 -9.20 0.65
CA ASP A 93 7.48 -10.65 0.79
C ASP A 93 6.16 -11.24 0.30
N ARG A 94 6.20 -11.84 -0.89
CA ARG A 94 5.01 -12.38 -1.55
C ARG A 94 4.60 -13.67 -0.86
N LYS A 95 3.72 -13.58 0.15
CA LYS A 95 3.04 -14.77 0.70
C LYS A 95 2.10 -15.33 -0.36
N THR A 96 2.37 -16.55 -0.84
CA THR A 96 1.45 -17.27 -1.73
C THR A 96 0.15 -17.53 -0.96
N PRO A 97 -1.00 -16.98 -1.37
CA PRO A 97 -2.25 -17.31 -0.71
C PRO A 97 -2.59 -18.79 -0.96
N PRO A 98 -3.20 -19.50 0.00
CA PRO A 98 -3.79 -20.81 -0.25
C PRO A 98 -4.77 -20.73 -1.42
N GLU A 99 -4.85 -21.77 -2.25
CA GLU A 99 -5.74 -21.81 -3.42
C GLU A 99 -7.17 -21.36 -3.05
N GLY A 100 -7.72 -20.44 -3.86
CA GLY A 100 -9.06 -19.88 -3.65
C GLY A 100 -9.16 -18.71 -2.66
N LYS A 101 -8.04 -18.18 -2.13
CA LYS A 101 -8.03 -16.99 -1.27
C LYS A 101 -7.39 -15.77 -1.95
N PHE A 102 -7.98 -14.60 -1.71
CA PHE A 102 -7.47 -13.32 -2.17
C PHE A 102 -6.09 -13.04 -1.53
N GLY A 103 -5.12 -12.58 -2.33
CA GLY A 103 -3.73 -12.39 -1.89
C GLY A 103 -3.58 -11.23 -0.91
N PHE A 104 -3.10 -11.54 0.30
CA PHE A 104 -2.59 -10.57 1.26
C PHE A 104 -1.06 -10.64 1.25
N THR A 105 -0.42 -9.50 1.01
CA THR A 105 1.04 -9.35 1.08
C THR A 105 1.37 -8.52 2.32
N SER A 106 2.34 -8.95 3.11
CA SER A 106 2.81 -8.21 4.29
C SER A 106 4.17 -7.60 3.99
N LEU A 107 4.48 -6.49 4.68
CA LEU A 107 5.82 -5.91 4.76
C LEU A 107 6.56 -6.41 6.01
#